data_AF-A0A8S3HIZ9-F1
#
_entry.id   AF-A0A8S3HIZ9-F1
#
_cell.length_a   1.000
_cell.length_b   1.000
_cell.length_c   1.000
_cell.angle_alpha   90.00
_cell.angle_beta   90.00
_cell.angle_gamma   90.00
#
_symmetry.space_group_name_H-M   'P 1'
#
loop_
_entity.id
_entity.type
_entity.pdbx_description
1 polymer ?
#
loop_
_entity_poly.entity_id
_entity_poly.type
_entity_poly.pdbx_seq_one_letter_code
_entity_poly.pdbx_strand_id
1 'polypeptide(L)'
;MFFSTTIALLVICVLTIYWYLKGNGTNPNKKLPGLEPQWILGNLRSTGVISGRVVLYEALAELKAKFVLSRIDHVQHVLADRHTYDIAETTARNFGVLFPTGLIALRGNEWKRHARFILPMLKRAKVLPYLNTIVTCTDRFIDEKLTRRNGEIHMDLVEQSQRLLLSIIGFIAFDYDLETTSTSGTFDLRDAFNDFVRIGNQFILISGIPLWLGKLILRMSSQYQRALRTMKHYVTNMINEEKTRQQEATSSIRPINLIASLVSAVQLESSEGVPSLTPNEVFDE
;
A
#
# COMPACT_ATOMS: atom_id res chain seq x y z
N MET A 1 -39.33 18.03 11.38
CA MET A 1 -38.32 19.13 11.35
C MET A 1 -36.89 18.64 11.10
N PHE A 2 -36.47 17.46 11.57
CA PHE A 2 -35.11 16.90 11.36
C PHE A 2 -34.72 16.53 9.91
N PHE A 3 -35.70 16.34 9.02
CA PHE A 3 -35.43 15.96 7.63
C PHE A 3 -34.92 17.13 6.77
N SER A 4 -35.27 18.37 7.13
CA SER A 4 -34.86 19.56 6.38
C SER A 4 -33.40 19.95 6.66
N THR A 5 -32.96 19.81 7.91
CA THR A 5 -31.60 20.15 8.33
C THR A 5 -30.57 19.18 7.79
N THR A 6 -30.89 17.89 7.71
CA THR A 6 -30.01 16.85 7.14
C THR A 6 -29.79 17.02 5.64
N ILE A 7 -30.86 17.34 4.89
CA ILE A 7 -30.76 17.64 3.45
C ILE A 7 -29.93 18.89 3.21
N ALA A 8 -30.15 19.96 3.97
CA ALA A 8 -29.38 21.20 3.84
C ALA A 8 -27.88 20.98 4.11
N LEU A 9 -27.53 20.19 5.12
CA LEU A 9 -26.14 19.85 5.45
C LEU A 9 -25.48 19.02 4.34
N LEU A 10 -26.21 18.05 3.77
CA LEU A 10 -25.73 17.24 2.66
C LEU A 10 -25.47 18.09 1.41
N VAL A 11 -26.39 19.01 1.07
CA VAL A 11 -26.23 19.94 -0.05
C VAL A 11 -25.02 20.86 0.15
N ILE A 12 -24.86 21.42 1.36
CA ILE A 12 -23.71 22.25 1.70
C ILE A 12 -22.42 21.46 1.54
N CYS A 13 -22.34 20.23 2.09
CA CYS A 13 -21.19 19.35 1.93
C CYS A 13 -20.87 19.04 0.47
N VAL A 14 -21.88 18.70 -0.34
CA VAL A 14 -21.70 18.44 -1.78
C VAL A 14 -21.17 19.68 -2.50
N LEU A 15 -21.71 20.87 -2.21
CA LEU A 15 -21.25 22.12 -2.80
C LEU A 15 -19.83 22.49 -2.36
N THR A 16 -19.47 22.25 -1.09
CA THR A 16 -18.10 22.50 -0.60
C THR A 16 -17.10 21.56 -1.25
N ILE A 17 -17.44 20.27 -1.36
CA ILE A 17 -16.63 19.28 -2.07
C ILE A 17 -16.47 19.68 -3.54
N TYR A 18 -17.56 20.07 -4.20
CA TYR A 18 -17.54 20.52 -5.60
C TYR A 18 -16.61 21.72 -5.81
N TRP A 19 -16.76 22.77 -4.99
CA TRP A 19 -15.91 23.97 -5.09
C TRP A 19 -14.44 23.66 -4.79
N TYR A 20 -14.16 22.79 -3.82
CA TYR A 20 -12.81 22.33 -3.51
C TYR A 20 -12.17 21.56 -4.68
N LEU A 21 -12.93 20.68 -5.33
CA LEU A 21 -12.47 19.94 -6.51
C LEU A 21 -12.21 20.87 -7.69
N LYS A 22 -13.12 21.81 -7.96
CA LYS A 22 -13.02 22.77 -9.06
C LYS A 22 -11.86 23.76 -8.87
N GLY A 23 -11.66 24.26 -7.65
CA GLY A 23 -10.58 25.21 -7.33
C GLY A 23 -9.18 24.62 -7.49
N ASN A 24 -9.03 23.31 -7.33
CA ASN A 24 -7.74 22.60 -7.45
C ASN A 24 -7.50 21.96 -8.83
N GLY A 25 -8.40 22.15 -9.80
CA GLY A 25 -8.41 21.41 -11.07
C GLY A 25 -8.10 22.22 -12.33
N THR A 26 -7.80 23.51 -12.23
CA THR A 26 -7.53 24.35 -13.41
C THR A 26 -6.19 23.99 -14.03
N ASN A 27 -6.21 23.51 -15.28
CA ASN A 27 -5.02 23.16 -16.03
C ASN A 27 -4.19 24.43 -16.34
N PRO A 28 -2.98 24.58 -15.78
CA PRO A 28 -2.15 25.76 -16.03
C PRO A 28 -1.59 25.80 -17.46
N ASN A 29 -1.60 24.66 -18.19
CA ASN A 29 -1.05 24.54 -19.53
C ASN A 29 -2.14 24.25 -20.57
N LYS A 30 -2.74 25.32 -21.13
CA LYS A 30 -3.68 25.25 -22.27
C LYS A 30 -3.04 24.77 -23.60
N LYS A 31 -1.73 24.53 -23.64
CA LYS A 31 -0.97 24.24 -24.87
C LYS A 31 -0.92 22.77 -25.25
N LEU A 32 -1.33 21.85 -24.37
CA LEU A 32 -1.26 20.42 -24.65
C LEU A 32 -2.63 19.91 -25.12
N PRO A 33 -2.71 19.18 -26.24
CA PRO A 33 -3.96 18.64 -26.73
C PRO A 33 -4.51 17.63 -25.73
N GLY A 34 -5.81 17.69 -25.46
CA GLY A 34 -6.51 16.80 -24.55
C GLY A 34 -8.02 16.84 -24.78
N LEU A 35 -8.74 15.87 -24.22
CA LEU A 35 -10.20 15.83 -24.29
C LEU A 35 -10.80 17.04 -23.56
N GLU A 36 -11.84 17.64 -24.15
CA GLU A 36 -12.57 18.73 -23.53
C GLU A 36 -13.32 18.24 -22.27
N PRO A 37 -13.03 18.78 -21.09
CA PRO A 37 -13.64 18.33 -19.85
C PRO A 37 -15.15 18.62 -19.82
N GLN A 38 -15.97 17.62 -19.48
CA GLN A 38 -17.39 17.82 -19.20
C GLN A 38 -17.59 18.64 -17.92
N TRP A 39 -18.70 19.36 -17.86
CA TRP A 39 -18.93 20.40 -16.85
C TRP A 39 -19.00 19.91 -15.39
N ILE A 40 -19.38 18.65 -15.13
CA ILE A 40 -19.42 18.05 -13.77
C ILE A 40 -18.31 17.04 -13.56
N LEU A 41 -18.08 16.15 -14.53
CA LEU A 41 -17.22 14.99 -14.36
C LEU A 41 -15.83 15.17 -15.00
N GLY A 42 -15.56 16.30 -15.66
CA GLY A 42 -14.41 16.39 -16.55
C GLY A 42 -14.48 15.26 -17.58
N ASN A 43 -13.43 14.47 -17.71
CA ASN A 43 -13.42 13.34 -18.62
C ASN A 43 -13.79 12.00 -17.93
N LEU A 44 -14.33 11.98 -16.69
CA LEU A 44 -14.68 10.73 -15.98
C LEU A 44 -15.68 9.83 -16.70
N ARG A 45 -16.48 10.39 -17.62
CA ARG A 45 -17.46 9.63 -18.40
C ARG A 45 -16.84 8.97 -19.62
N SER A 46 -15.83 9.60 -20.24
CA SER A 46 -15.09 9.02 -21.37
C SER A 46 -14.17 7.88 -20.95
N THR A 47 -13.76 7.82 -19.69
CA THR A 47 -12.88 6.76 -19.15
C THR A 47 -13.58 5.42 -18.93
N GLY A 48 -14.89 5.32 -19.17
CA GLY A 48 -15.62 4.08 -19.02
C GLY A 48 -15.78 3.58 -17.57
N VAL A 49 -15.31 4.32 -16.55
CA VAL A 49 -15.46 4.02 -15.11
C VAL A 49 -16.92 3.84 -14.72
N ILE A 50 -17.80 4.67 -15.29
CA ILE A 50 -19.24 4.61 -15.05
C ILE A 50 -19.90 3.49 -15.86
N SER A 51 -19.26 3.04 -16.95
CA SER A 51 -19.78 1.99 -17.84
C SER A 51 -19.26 0.57 -17.54
N GLY A 52 -18.37 0.42 -16.56
CA GLY A 52 -17.83 -0.88 -16.12
C GLY A 52 -16.93 -1.59 -17.13
N ARG A 53 -16.40 -0.89 -18.16
CA ARG A 53 -15.74 -1.52 -19.32
C ARG A 53 -14.23 -1.31 -19.48
N VAL A 54 -13.51 -0.57 -18.63
CA VAL A 54 -12.06 -0.30 -18.87
C VAL A 54 -11.19 -0.28 -17.60
N VAL A 55 -9.92 -0.61 -17.83
CA VAL A 55 -8.78 -0.74 -16.91
C VAL A 55 -8.41 0.59 -16.25
N LEU A 56 -8.16 0.50 -14.94
CA LEU A 56 -7.96 1.56 -13.93
C LEU A 56 -6.99 2.70 -14.28
N TYR A 57 -6.03 2.50 -15.19
CA TYR A 57 -4.99 3.50 -15.48
C TYR A 57 -5.51 4.67 -16.32
N GLU A 58 -6.48 4.44 -17.22
CA GLU A 58 -7.05 5.49 -18.08
C GLU A 58 -7.97 6.43 -17.29
N ALA A 59 -8.67 5.90 -16.29
CA ALA A 59 -9.49 6.67 -15.35
C ALA A 59 -8.70 7.69 -14.53
N LEU A 60 -7.50 7.30 -14.08
CA LEU A 60 -6.70 8.07 -13.14
C LEU A 60 -5.91 9.20 -13.82
N ALA A 61 -5.65 9.08 -15.11
CA ALA A 61 -5.02 10.07 -15.97
C ALA A 61 -5.82 11.37 -16.11
N GLU A 62 -7.14 11.26 -16.08
CA GLU A 62 -8.00 12.35 -16.55
C GLU A 62 -8.66 13.16 -15.42
N LEU A 63 -8.43 12.76 -14.17
CA LEU A 63 -9.02 13.37 -12.97
C LEU A 63 -8.36 14.68 -12.52
N LYS A 64 -7.19 15.03 -13.08
CA LYS A 64 -6.46 16.31 -12.92
C LYS A 64 -5.61 16.52 -14.18
N ALA A 65 -4.93 17.66 -14.34
CA ALA A 65 -3.94 17.87 -15.42
C ALA A 65 -2.72 16.93 -15.26
N LYS A 66 -2.94 15.63 -15.34
CA LYS A 66 -1.92 14.59 -15.34
C LYS A 66 -1.65 14.24 -16.79
N PHE A 67 -0.37 14.13 -17.12
CA PHE A 67 0.05 13.72 -18.44
C PHE A 67 0.21 12.21 -18.47
N VAL A 68 -0.46 11.55 -19.42
CA VAL A 68 -0.20 10.13 -19.70
C VAL A 68 0.97 10.07 -20.67
N LEU A 69 2.05 9.47 -20.21
CA LEU A 69 3.23 9.24 -21.03
C LEU A 69 3.21 7.79 -21.49
N SER A 70 2.82 7.57 -22.74
CA SER A 70 2.76 6.23 -23.33
C SER A 70 3.98 5.90 -24.20
N ARG A 71 4.81 6.91 -24.52
CA ARG A 71 6.02 6.73 -25.33
C ARG A 71 7.23 6.48 -24.45
N ILE A 72 8.08 5.53 -24.86
CA ILE A 72 9.23 5.07 -24.08
C ILE A 72 10.23 6.20 -23.77
N ASP A 73 10.45 7.12 -24.70
CA ASP A 73 11.33 8.27 -24.54
C ASP A 73 10.82 9.23 -23.46
N HIS A 74 9.51 9.46 -23.40
CA HIS A 74 8.90 10.29 -22.37
C HIS A 74 8.92 9.60 -21.00
N VAL A 75 8.62 8.30 -20.95
CA VAL A 75 8.67 7.49 -19.72
C VAL A 75 10.10 7.47 -19.18
N GLN A 76 11.10 7.25 -20.04
CA GLN A 76 12.50 7.27 -19.65
C GLN A 76 12.92 8.65 -19.14
N HIS A 77 12.52 9.74 -19.82
CA HIS A 77 12.82 11.09 -19.37
C HIS A 77 12.32 11.35 -17.94
N VAL A 78 11.09 10.96 -17.65
CA VAL A 78 10.50 11.15 -16.31
C VAL A 78 11.07 10.19 -15.27
N LEU A 79 11.23 8.91 -15.59
CA LEU A 79 11.67 7.89 -14.62
C LEU A 79 13.18 7.90 -14.36
N ALA A 80 14.00 8.30 -15.34
CA ALA A 80 15.46 8.38 -15.18
C ALA A 80 15.89 9.67 -14.47
N ASP A 81 15.18 10.79 -14.70
CA ASP A 81 15.50 12.06 -14.05
C ASP A 81 14.71 12.25 -12.74
N ARG A 82 15.04 11.42 -11.75
CA ARG A 82 14.42 11.46 -10.42
C ARG A 82 14.73 12.72 -9.60
N HIS A 83 15.68 13.55 -10.05
CA HIS A 83 15.98 14.82 -9.41
C HIS A 83 14.97 15.89 -9.82
N THR A 84 14.50 15.82 -11.07
CA THR A 84 13.47 16.71 -11.62
C THR A 84 12.06 16.21 -11.30
N TYR A 85 11.84 14.90 -11.36
CA TYR A 85 10.52 14.29 -11.18
C TYR A 85 10.49 13.40 -9.94
N ASP A 86 9.59 13.74 -9.02
CA ASP A 86 9.32 12.97 -7.81
C ASP A 86 7.89 12.42 -7.85
N ILE A 87 7.54 11.52 -6.91
CA ILE A 87 6.19 11.00 -6.79
C ILE A 87 5.18 12.14 -6.70
N ALA A 88 4.07 12.00 -7.42
CA ALA A 88 3.06 13.04 -7.46
C ALA A 88 2.52 13.32 -6.05
N GLU A 89 2.38 14.59 -5.69
CA GLU A 89 1.88 15.01 -4.37
C GLU A 89 0.55 14.33 -4.04
N THR A 90 -0.35 14.21 -5.01
CA THR A 90 -1.62 13.50 -4.83
C THR A 90 -1.46 12.03 -4.45
N THR A 91 -0.45 11.35 -4.98
CA THR A 91 -0.17 9.94 -4.68
C THR A 91 0.41 9.81 -3.28
N ALA A 92 1.46 10.58 -2.97
CA ALA A 92 2.03 10.66 -1.63
C ALA A 92 0.98 11.00 -0.57
N ARG A 93 0.11 11.97 -0.88
CA ARG A 93 -0.99 12.40 -0.02
C ARG A 93 -2.00 11.29 0.24
N ASN A 94 -2.40 10.53 -0.78
CA ASN A 94 -3.39 9.47 -0.63
C ASN A 94 -2.82 8.29 0.16
N PHE A 95 -1.59 7.88 -0.14
CA PHE A 95 -0.91 6.84 0.63
C PHE A 95 -0.61 7.29 2.05
N GLY A 96 -0.24 8.55 2.27
CA GLY A 96 0.03 9.11 3.60
C GLY A 96 -1.18 9.19 4.54
N VAL A 97 -2.38 8.90 4.05
CA VAL A 97 -3.55 8.67 4.91
C VAL A 97 -3.53 7.26 5.53
N LEU A 98 -3.06 6.28 4.77
CA LEU A 98 -3.00 4.86 5.17
C LEU A 98 -1.68 4.55 5.89
N PHE A 99 -0.57 5.04 5.33
CA PHE A 99 0.81 4.84 5.79
C PHE A 99 1.53 6.20 5.81
N PRO A 100 1.32 7.02 6.85
CA PRO A 100 1.89 8.37 6.93
C PRO A 100 3.41 8.39 6.76
N THR A 101 4.09 7.33 7.21
CA THR A 101 5.55 7.25 7.22
C THR A 101 6.12 6.10 6.39
N GLY A 102 5.28 5.39 5.63
CA GLY A 102 5.73 4.28 4.78
C GLY A 102 6.40 4.79 3.50
N LEU A 103 7.37 4.04 2.97
CA LEU A 103 8.20 4.44 1.83
C LEU A 103 7.39 4.88 0.60
N ILE A 104 6.20 4.32 0.40
CA ILE A 104 5.29 4.65 -0.71
C ILE A 104 4.65 6.05 -0.61
N ALA A 105 4.60 6.62 0.59
CA ALA A 105 4.06 7.96 0.85
C ALA A 105 5.14 9.04 0.98
N LEU A 106 6.40 8.65 1.22
CA LEU A 106 7.49 9.56 1.49
C LEU A 106 8.10 10.19 0.22
N ARG A 107 8.75 11.35 0.41
CA ARG A 107 9.38 12.14 -0.65
C ARG A 107 10.76 12.64 -0.23
N GLY A 108 11.59 13.01 -1.21
CA GLY A 108 12.86 13.69 -0.97
C GLY A 108 13.79 12.97 0.02
N ASN A 109 14.21 13.68 1.07
CA ASN A 109 15.20 13.17 2.03
C ASN A 109 14.65 12.08 2.97
N GLU A 110 13.36 12.16 3.34
CA GLU A 110 12.72 11.14 4.16
C GLU A 110 12.62 9.82 3.40
N TRP A 111 12.22 9.87 2.12
CA TRP A 111 12.23 8.70 1.26
C TRP A 111 13.63 8.08 1.16
N LYS A 112 14.67 8.91 0.95
CA LYS A 112 16.07 8.43 0.89
C LYS A 112 16.51 7.77 2.19
N ARG A 113 16.08 8.29 3.34
CA ARG A 113 16.36 7.73 4.67
C ARG A 113 15.76 6.33 4.78
N HIS A 114 14.48 6.15 4.46
CA HIS A 114 13.79 4.86 4.57
C HIS A 114 14.29 3.85 3.52
N ALA A 115 14.49 4.31 2.27
CA ALA A 115 15.00 3.49 1.17
C ALA A 115 16.38 2.88 1.48
N ARG A 116 17.22 3.56 2.27
CA ARG A 116 18.53 3.07 2.68
C ARG A 116 18.45 1.78 3.51
N PHE A 117 17.36 1.57 4.23
CA PHE A 117 17.13 0.36 5.03
C PHE A 117 16.46 -0.75 4.22
N ILE A 118 15.45 -0.41 3.40
CA ILE A 118 14.61 -1.40 2.71
C ILE A 118 15.25 -1.90 1.41
N LEU A 119 15.75 -1.02 0.53
CA LEU A 119 16.23 -1.42 -0.79
C LEU A 119 17.39 -2.41 -0.76
N PRO A 120 18.35 -2.37 0.19
CA PRO A 120 19.37 -3.40 0.29
C PRO A 120 18.84 -4.81 0.52
N MET A 121 17.68 -4.96 1.18
CA MET A 121 17.04 -6.26 1.41
C MET A 121 16.41 -6.84 0.14
N LEU A 122 16.05 -5.99 -0.82
CA LEU A 122 15.49 -6.39 -2.10
C LEU A 122 16.56 -6.71 -3.17
N LYS A 123 17.85 -6.63 -2.82
CA LYS A 123 18.94 -6.98 -3.74
C LYS A 123 18.94 -8.49 -4.00
N ARG A 124 19.28 -8.90 -5.22
CA ARG A 124 19.37 -10.31 -5.64
C ARG A 124 20.09 -11.20 -4.62
N ALA A 125 21.25 -10.76 -4.12
CA ALA A 125 22.04 -11.54 -3.15
C ALA A 125 21.30 -11.84 -1.83
N LYS A 126 20.33 -11.01 -1.45
CA LYS A 126 19.49 -11.18 -0.27
C LYS A 126 18.22 -11.99 -0.54
N VAL A 127 17.74 -11.99 -1.79
CA VAL A 127 16.56 -12.77 -2.21
C VAL A 127 16.92 -14.23 -2.52
N LEU A 128 18.09 -14.50 -3.09
CA LEU A 128 18.51 -15.85 -3.50
C LEU A 128 18.39 -16.92 -2.40
N PRO A 129 18.77 -16.67 -1.13
CA PRO A 129 18.61 -17.67 -0.06
C PRO A 129 17.17 -18.15 0.15
N TYR A 130 16.18 -17.34 -0.23
CA TYR A 130 14.76 -17.65 -0.05
C TYR A 130 14.16 -18.47 -1.20
N LEU A 131 14.92 -18.79 -2.25
CA LEU A 131 14.40 -19.59 -3.37
C LEU A 131 13.84 -20.94 -2.91
N ASN A 132 14.54 -21.61 -1.98
CA ASN A 132 14.05 -22.87 -1.42
C ASN A 132 12.73 -22.67 -0.67
N THR A 133 12.58 -21.58 0.10
CA THR A 133 11.33 -21.24 0.78
C THR A 133 10.18 -21.03 -0.22
N ILE A 134 10.44 -20.34 -1.33
CA ILE A 134 9.46 -20.13 -2.40
C ILE A 134 9.02 -21.48 -3.00
N VAL A 135 9.98 -22.35 -3.31
CA VAL A 135 9.71 -23.69 -3.85
C VAL A 135 8.87 -24.49 -2.85
N THR A 136 9.29 -24.57 -1.57
CA THR A 136 8.55 -25.29 -0.53
C THR A 136 7.12 -24.77 -0.36
N CYS A 137 6.90 -23.45 -0.35
CA CYS A 137 5.55 -22.88 -0.25
C CYS A 137 4.69 -23.25 -1.48
N THR A 138 5.31 -23.26 -2.66
CA THR A 138 4.62 -23.58 -3.92
C THR A 138 4.27 -25.06 -3.99
N ASP A 139 5.19 -25.95 -3.63
CA ASP A 139 4.96 -27.40 -3.58
C ASP A 139 3.85 -27.74 -2.58
N ARG A 140 3.90 -27.17 -1.36
CA ARG A 140 2.83 -27.30 -0.36
C ARG A 140 1.48 -26.87 -0.93
N PHE A 141 1.43 -25.74 -1.63
CA PHE A 141 0.22 -25.24 -2.27
C PHE A 141 -0.31 -26.20 -3.35
N ILE A 142 0.55 -26.71 -4.21
CA ILE A 142 0.18 -27.68 -5.26
C ILE A 142 -0.39 -28.95 -4.64
N ASP A 143 0.33 -29.54 -3.68
CA ASP A 143 -0.06 -30.80 -3.05
C ASP A 143 -1.37 -30.70 -2.27
N GLU A 144 -1.59 -29.59 -1.55
CA GLU A 144 -2.78 -29.41 -0.75
C GLU A 144 -4.02 -29.04 -1.54
N LYS A 145 -3.88 -28.21 -2.58
CA LYS A 145 -5.01 -27.55 -3.25
C LYS A 145 -5.26 -28.08 -4.66
N LEU A 146 -4.23 -28.44 -5.41
CA LEU A 146 -4.37 -28.91 -6.78
C LEU A 146 -4.47 -30.44 -6.86
N THR A 147 -3.78 -31.18 -6.00
CA THR A 147 -3.74 -32.65 -6.07
C THR A 147 -4.90 -33.34 -5.32
N ARG A 148 -5.57 -32.66 -4.38
CA ARG A 148 -6.55 -33.27 -3.44
C ARG A 148 -8.04 -33.21 -3.83
N ARG A 149 -8.43 -32.69 -5.00
CA ARG A 149 -9.85 -32.66 -5.43
C ARG A 149 -10.05 -33.39 -6.75
N ASN A 150 -10.36 -34.70 -6.72
CA ASN A 150 -11.04 -35.52 -7.74
C ASN A 150 -11.05 -35.05 -9.22
N GLY A 151 -9.95 -34.52 -9.76
CA GLY A 151 -9.86 -34.03 -11.13
C GLY A 151 -10.68 -32.77 -11.49
N GLU A 152 -11.42 -32.17 -10.55
CA GLU A 152 -12.23 -30.97 -10.81
C GLU A 152 -11.56 -29.71 -10.25
N ILE A 153 -10.92 -28.95 -11.16
CA ILE A 153 -10.33 -27.65 -10.86
C ILE A 153 -11.44 -26.59 -10.91
N HIS A 154 -12.13 -26.42 -9.78
CA HIS A 154 -13.00 -25.25 -9.56
C HIS A 154 -12.45 -24.42 -8.41
N MET A 155 -11.50 -23.56 -8.76
CA MET A 155 -10.73 -22.78 -7.81
C MET A 155 -10.51 -21.37 -8.34
N ASP A 156 -10.86 -20.38 -7.52
CA ASP A 156 -10.49 -18.99 -7.72
C ASP A 156 -8.96 -18.87 -7.62
N LEU A 157 -8.30 -18.92 -8.78
CA LEU A 157 -6.84 -18.81 -8.88
C LEU A 157 -6.32 -17.46 -8.38
N VAL A 158 -7.14 -16.41 -8.40
CA VAL A 158 -6.73 -15.09 -7.90
C VAL A 158 -6.57 -15.13 -6.39
N GLU A 159 -7.60 -15.60 -5.69
CA GLU A 159 -7.56 -15.70 -4.23
C GLU A 159 -6.43 -16.64 -3.77
N GLN A 160 -6.20 -17.71 -4.51
CA GLN A 160 -5.18 -18.70 -4.19
C GLN A 160 -3.76 -18.23 -4.46
N SER A 161 -3.56 -17.50 -5.55
CA SER A 161 -2.26 -16.87 -5.81
C SER A 161 -1.95 -15.79 -4.78
N GLN A 162 -2.97 -15.04 -4.34
CA GLN A 162 -2.83 -14.08 -3.23
C GLN A 162 -2.48 -14.77 -1.91
N ARG A 163 -3.11 -15.92 -1.60
CA ARG A 163 -2.75 -16.76 -0.44
C ARG A 163 -1.30 -17.17 -0.48
N LEU A 164 -0.87 -17.80 -1.58
CA LEU A 164 0.49 -18.26 -1.77
C LEU A 164 1.50 -17.12 -1.67
N LEU A 165 1.22 -15.98 -2.31
CA LEU A 165 2.08 -14.80 -2.25
C LEU A 165 2.23 -14.27 -0.82
N LEU A 166 1.13 -14.20 -0.07
CA LEU A 166 1.16 -13.73 1.31
C LEU A 166 2.00 -14.68 2.18
N SER A 167 1.83 -16.00 2.05
CA SER A 167 2.63 -16.99 2.78
C SER A 167 4.12 -16.86 2.46
N ILE A 168 4.47 -16.72 1.18
CA ILE A 168 5.86 -16.51 0.74
C ILE A 168 6.44 -15.23 1.35
N ILE A 169 5.72 -14.11 1.27
CA ILE A 169 6.19 -12.84 1.84
C ILE A 169 6.31 -12.94 3.37
N GLY A 170 5.37 -13.62 4.04
CA GLY A 170 5.42 -13.92 5.46
C GLY A 170 6.74 -14.54 5.88
N PHE A 171 7.17 -15.60 5.18
CA PHE A 171 8.44 -16.24 5.46
C PHE A 171 9.66 -15.40 5.06
N ILE A 172 9.64 -14.76 3.89
CA ILE A 172 10.81 -14.05 3.38
C ILE A 172 11.08 -12.77 4.17
N ALA A 173 10.04 -11.97 4.40
CA ALA A 173 10.17 -10.68 5.05
C ALA A 173 10.21 -10.79 6.57
N PHE A 174 9.43 -11.72 7.14
CA PHE A 174 9.19 -11.77 8.58
C PHE A 174 9.58 -13.09 9.25
N ASP A 175 10.05 -14.10 8.48
CA ASP A 175 10.33 -15.45 8.99
C ASP A 175 9.14 -16.04 9.78
N TYR A 176 7.92 -15.77 9.27
CA TYR A 176 6.68 -16.06 9.98
C TYR A 176 5.70 -16.84 9.09
N ASP A 177 5.16 -17.96 9.60
CA ASP A 177 4.11 -18.72 8.91
C ASP A 177 2.73 -18.11 9.21
N LEU A 178 2.25 -17.29 8.26
CA LEU A 178 0.96 -16.60 8.33
C LEU A 178 -0.25 -17.56 8.28
N GLU A 179 -0.08 -18.82 7.89
CA GLU A 179 -1.19 -19.78 7.81
C GLU A 179 -1.46 -20.46 9.16
N THR A 180 -0.45 -20.61 10.03
CA THR A 180 -0.57 -21.37 11.30
C THR A 180 -1.40 -20.67 12.37
N THR A 181 -1.59 -19.34 12.28
CA THR A 181 -2.34 -18.57 13.28
C THR A 181 -3.87 -18.67 13.13
N SER A 182 -4.34 -19.36 12.09
CA SER A 182 -5.77 -19.58 11.82
C SER A 182 -6.44 -20.64 12.71
N THR A 183 -5.66 -21.34 13.55
CA THR A 183 -6.16 -22.48 14.35
C THR A 183 -6.89 -22.07 15.65
N SER A 184 -6.84 -20.81 16.07
CA SER A 184 -7.16 -20.41 17.46
C SER A 184 -8.20 -19.29 17.59
N GLY A 185 -9.25 -19.21 16.76
CA GLY A 185 -10.36 -18.24 16.96
C GLY A 185 -9.97 -16.74 16.97
N THR A 186 -8.70 -16.44 16.74
CA THR A 186 -8.08 -15.12 16.60
C THR A 186 -8.31 -14.62 15.18
N PHE A 187 -8.56 -13.32 15.04
CA PHE A 187 -8.69 -12.68 13.73
C PHE A 187 -7.48 -13.02 12.86
N ASP A 188 -7.75 -13.62 11.70
CA ASP A 188 -6.73 -14.01 10.74
C ASP A 188 -6.02 -12.76 10.20
N LEU A 189 -4.69 -12.72 10.31
CA LEU A 189 -3.86 -11.64 9.75
C LEU A 189 -4.10 -11.50 8.24
N ARG A 190 -4.38 -12.61 7.57
CA ARG A 190 -4.70 -12.62 6.15
C ARG A 190 -6.01 -11.88 5.85
N ASP A 191 -7.06 -12.16 6.61
CA ASP A 191 -8.34 -11.48 6.43
C ASP A 191 -8.20 -9.98 6.74
N ALA A 192 -7.42 -9.64 7.76
CA ALA A 192 -7.09 -8.25 8.07
C ALA A 192 -6.33 -7.57 6.92
N PHE A 193 -5.35 -8.23 6.32
CA PHE A 193 -4.60 -7.69 5.19
C PHE A 193 -5.48 -7.50 3.95
N ASN A 194 -6.33 -8.48 3.62
CA ASN A 194 -7.26 -8.40 2.49
C ASN A 194 -8.27 -7.27 2.68
N ASP A 195 -8.84 -7.14 3.89
CA ASP A 195 -9.73 -6.03 4.25
C ASP A 195 -9.01 -4.69 4.12
N PHE A 196 -7.78 -4.60 4.59
CA PHE A 196 -6.95 -3.40 4.50
C PHE A 196 -6.67 -3.01 3.04
N VAL A 197 -6.19 -3.93 2.21
CA VAL A 197 -5.88 -3.68 0.79
C VAL A 197 -7.12 -3.30 0.01
N ARG A 198 -8.25 -3.98 0.25
CA ARG A 198 -9.53 -3.66 -0.41
C ARG A 198 -9.97 -2.23 -0.10
N ILE A 199 -9.92 -1.85 1.18
CA ILE A 199 -10.28 -0.49 1.63
C ILE A 199 -9.29 0.54 1.10
N GLY A 200 -7.99 0.23 1.13
CA GLY A 200 -6.93 1.08 0.60
C GLY A 200 -7.06 1.34 -0.89
N ASN A 201 -7.30 0.29 -1.69
CA ASN A 201 -7.56 0.41 -3.12
C ASN A 201 -8.80 1.26 -3.39
N GLN A 202 -9.89 1.03 -2.68
CA GLN A 202 -11.09 1.86 -2.81
C GLN A 202 -10.81 3.33 -2.44
N PHE A 203 -9.98 3.59 -1.44
CA PHE A 203 -9.61 4.93 -1.01
C PHE A 203 -8.72 5.66 -2.02
N ILE A 204 -7.76 4.95 -2.64
CA ILE A 204 -6.90 5.48 -3.72
C ILE A 204 -7.74 5.94 -4.91
N LEU A 205 -8.83 5.23 -5.22
CA LEU A 205 -9.73 5.56 -6.31
C LEU A 205 -10.51 6.86 -6.08
N ILE A 206 -10.68 7.28 -4.82
CA ILE A 206 -11.37 8.53 -4.50
C ILE A 206 -10.34 9.68 -4.43
N SER A 207 -9.55 9.82 -5.49
CA SER A 207 -8.58 10.88 -5.70
C SER A 207 -9.28 12.23 -5.87
N GLY A 208 -9.58 12.90 -4.76
CA GLY A 208 -10.25 14.20 -4.77
C GLY A 208 -10.85 14.61 -3.43
N ILE A 209 -11.13 13.64 -2.55
CA ILE A 209 -11.64 13.93 -1.22
C ILE A 209 -10.61 14.76 -0.40
N PRO A 210 -11.04 15.79 0.34
CA PRO A 210 -10.19 16.46 1.31
C PRO A 210 -9.62 15.48 2.35
N LEU A 211 -8.34 15.63 2.71
CA LEU A 211 -7.64 14.72 3.62
C LEU A 211 -8.36 14.46 4.94
N TRP A 212 -8.93 15.51 5.53
CA TRP A 212 -9.66 15.42 6.79
C TRP A 212 -10.89 14.51 6.68
N LEU A 213 -11.59 14.58 5.55
CA LEU A 213 -12.78 13.77 5.30
C LEU A 213 -12.39 12.32 5.03
N GLY A 214 -11.29 12.11 4.31
CA GLY A 214 -10.74 10.77 4.09
C GLY A 214 -10.31 10.09 5.39
N LYS A 215 -9.60 10.81 6.27
CA LYS A 215 -9.25 10.34 7.62
C LYS A 215 -10.49 10.05 8.46
N LEU A 216 -11.53 10.88 8.37
CA LEU A 216 -12.79 10.67 9.07
C LEU A 216 -13.49 9.39 8.61
N ILE A 217 -13.60 9.15 7.31
CA ILE A 217 -14.22 7.94 6.74
C ILE A 217 -13.49 6.67 7.23
N LEU A 218 -12.16 6.66 7.17
CA LEU A 218 -11.36 5.53 7.66
C LEU A 218 -11.50 5.35 9.18
N ARG A 219 -11.64 6.44 9.93
CA ARG A 219 -11.90 6.37 11.38
C ARG A 219 -13.27 5.79 11.70
N MET A 220 -14.29 6.06 10.89
CA MET A 220 -15.64 5.53 11.06
C MET A 220 -15.81 4.10 10.57
N SER A 221 -14.93 3.62 9.68
CA SER A 221 -14.96 2.24 9.19
C SER A 221 -14.48 1.26 10.27
N SER A 222 -15.42 0.59 10.92
CA SER A 222 -15.12 -0.43 11.94
C SER A 222 -14.28 -1.57 11.36
N GLN A 223 -14.51 -1.94 10.10
CA GLN A 223 -13.75 -2.97 9.40
C GLN A 223 -12.29 -2.55 9.22
N TYR A 224 -12.03 -1.32 8.76
CA TYR A 224 -10.67 -0.79 8.63
C TYR A 224 -9.96 -0.76 9.98
N GLN A 225 -10.62 -0.24 11.01
CA GLN A 225 -10.04 -0.14 12.35
C GLN A 225 -9.73 -1.52 12.95
N ARG A 226 -10.58 -2.52 12.70
CA ARG A 226 -10.33 -3.90 13.12
C ARG A 226 -9.13 -4.49 12.38
N ALA A 227 -9.09 -4.38 11.06
CA ALA A 227 -7.98 -4.85 10.24
C ALA A 227 -6.65 -4.21 10.68
N LEU A 228 -6.62 -2.90 10.85
CA LEU A 228 -5.43 -2.16 11.29
C LEU A 228 -4.96 -2.60 12.67
N ARG A 229 -5.87 -2.81 13.63
CA ARG A 229 -5.51 -3.32 14.97
C ARG A 229 -4.92 -4.71 14.91
N THR A 230 -5.51 -5.61 14.11
CA THR A 230 -4.99 -6.96 13.92
C THR A 230 -3.58 -6.90 13.32
N MET A 231 -3.39 -6.20 12.20
CA MET A 231 -2.07 -6.04 11.58
C MET A 231 -1.04 -5.46 12.57
N LYS A 232 -1.41 -4.42 13.32
CA LYS A 232 -0.53 -3.81 14.32
C LYS A 232 -0.16 -4.77 15.44
N HIS A 233 -1.08 -5.61 15.89
CA HIS A 233 -0.80 -6.64 16.87
C HIS A 233 0.25 -7.63 16.36
N TYR A 234 0.06 -8.19 15.17
CA TYR A 234 1.00 -9.14 14.59
C TYR A 234 2.38 -8.54 14.31
N VAL A 235 2.44 -7.36 13.70
CA VAL A 235 3.73 -6.68 13.44
C VAL A 235 4.45 -6.37 14.74
N THR A 236 3.74 -5.94 15.79
CA THR A 236 4.34 -5.69 17.10
C THR A 236 4.89 -6.98 17.73
N ASN A 237 4.17 -8.10 17.59
CA ASN A 237 4.64 -9.40 18.07
C ASN A 237 5.90 -9.85 17.31
N MET A 238 5.91 -9.74 15.97
CA MET A 238 7.10 -10.06 15.15
C MET A 238 8.31 -9.19 15.53
N ILE A 239 8.10 -7.88 15.75
CA ILE A 239 9.16 -6.98 16.21
C ILE A 239 9.71 -7.42 17.57
N ASN A 240 8.83 -7.79 18.51
CA ASN A 240 9.25 -8.20 19.85
C ASN A 240 9.97 -9.55 19.84
N GLU A 241 9.47 -10.54 19.11
CA GLU A 241 10.11 -11.85 18.94
C GLU A 241 11.51 -11.70 18.32
N GLU A 242 11.64 -10.87 17.29
CA GLU A 242 12.93 -10.61 16.65
C GLU A 242 13.90 -9.85 17.58
N LYS A 243 13.41 -8.90 18.39
CA LYS A 243 14.23 -8.24 19.42
C LYS A 243 14.77 -9.23 20.44
N THR A 244 13.94 -10.15 20.93
CA THR A 244 14.36 -11.21 21.85
C THR A 244 15.41 -12.12 21.20
N ARG A 245 15.16 -12.55 19.95
CA ARG A 245 16.10 -13.37 19.17
C ARG A 245 17.47 -12.71 19.01
N GLN A 246 17.51 -11.40 18.73
CA GLN A 246 18.75 -10.64 18.60
C GLN A 246 19.51 -10.46 19.92
N GLN A 247 18.80 -10.38 21.05
CA GLN A 247 19.42 -10.31 22.37
C GLN A 247 20.05 -11.64 22.80
N GLU A 248 19.44 -12.77 22.42
CA GLU A 248 19.95 -14.11 22.70
C GLU A 248 21.09 -14.51 21.75
N ALA A 249 21.10 -13.99 20.53
CA ALA A 249 22.16 -14.21 19.55
C ALA A 249 23.40 -13.36 19.88
N THR A 250 24.24 -13.85 20.80
CA THR A 250 25.54 -13.27 21.11
C THR A 250 26.44 -13.32 19.86
N SER A 251 26.53 -12.20 19.12
CA SER A 251 27.53 -11.82 18.10
C SER A 251 27.34 -12.17 16.60
N SER A 252 27.46 -11.09 15.80
CA SER A 252 27.97 -10.98 14.41
C SER A 252 27.15 -11.43 13.20
N ILE A 253 26.00 -12.09 13.35
CA ILE A 253 25.22 -12.53 12.18
C ILE A 253 24.44 -11.33 11.62
N ARG A 254 24.75 -10.92 10.39
CA ARG A 254 24.01 -9.88 9.67
C ARG A 254 22.54 -10.28 9.52
N PRO A 255 21.59 -9.34 9.67
CA PRO A 255 20.17 -9.64 9.50
C PRO A 255 19.90 -10.22 8.10
N ILE A 256 19.17 -11.34 8.09
CA ILE A 256 18.86 -12.12 6.89
C ILE A 256 17.48 -11.71 6.34
N ASN A 257 16.52 -11.39 7.22
CA ASN A 257 15.15 -11.02 6.87
C ASN A 257 14.91 -9.49 7.01
N LEU A 258 13.78 -9.03 6.46
CA LEU A 258 13.43 -7.61 6.41
C LEU A 258 13.18 -7.05 7.81
N ILE A 259 12.43 -7.79 8.65
CA ILE A 259 12.09 -7.33 10.00
C ILE A 259 13.33 -7.19 10.89
N ALA A 260 14.29 -8.12 10.82
CA ALA A 260 15.54 -8.00 11.55
C ALA A 260 16.32 -6.76 11.13
N SER A 261 16.37 -6.46 9.82
CA SER A 261 17.04 -5.27 9.31
C SER A 261 16.37 -3.98 9.77
N LEU A 262 15.03 -3.94 9.81
CA LEU A 262 14.27 -2.79 10.31
C LEU A 262 14.44 -2.62 11.82
N VAL A 263 14.39 -3.71 12.59
CA VAL A 263 14.60 -3.71 14.04
C VAL A 263 16.01 -3.23 14.40
N SER A 264 17.04 -3.70 13.68
CA SER A 264 18.41 -3.21 13.87
C SER A 264 18.55 -1.71 13.53
N ALA A 265 17.79 -1.22 12.54
CA ALA A 265 17.76 0.20 12.19
C ALA A 265 17.17 1.09 13.29
N VAL A 266 16.21 0.56 14.08
CA VAL A 266 15.68 1.23 15.28
C VAL A 266 16.73 1.27 16.38
N GLN A 267 17.45 0.16 16.62
CA GLN A 267 18.40 0.04 17.74
C GLN A 267 19.70 0.84 17.56
N LEU A 268 20.09 1.17 16.32
CA LEU A 268 21.23 2.03 16.00
C LEU A 268 21.13 3.46 16.59
N GLU A 269 19.95 3.85 17.10
CA GLU A 269 19.72 5.09 17.89
C GLU A 269 20.74 5.32 19.01
N SER A 270 21.28 4.25 19.59
CA SER A 270 21.95 4.38 20.90
C SER A 270 23.40 4.83 20.82
N SER A 271 24.01 4.92 19.63
CA SER A 271 25.48 4.97 19.54
C SER A 271 26.08 6.10 18.69
N GLU A 272 25.54 6.44 17.51
CA GLU A 272 26.34 7.24 16.55
C GLU A 272 25.55 8.12 15.57
N GLY A 273 24.66 9.04 16.00
CA GLY A 273 24.18 10.15 15.13
C GLY A 273 23.58 9.79 13.75
N VAL A 274 23.33 8.52 13.47
CA VAL A 274 22.85 7.97 12.21
C VAL A 274 21.34 8.07 12.23
N PRO A 275 20.71 8.52 11.12
CA PRO A 275 19.25 8.62 11.06
C PRO A 275 18.60 7.24 11.23
N SER A 276 17.92 7.04 12.36
CA SER A 276 17.18 5.83 12.71
C SER A 276 15.72 5.89 12.23
N LEU A 277 15.03 4.74 12.32
CA LEU A 277 13.58 4.64 12.17
C LEU A 277 12.92 4.50 13.54
N THR A 278 11.75 5.11 13.73
CA THR A 278 10.90 4.95 14.91
C THR A 278 10.06 3.66 14.81
N PRO A 279 9.50 3.14 15.91
CA PRO A 279 8.63 1.97 15.87
C PRO A 279 7.38 2.13 15.00
N ASN A 280 6.84 3.35 14.89
CA ASN A 280 5.71 3.61 13.99
C ASN A 280 6.16 3.64 12.53
N GLU A 281 7.35 4.17 12.25
CA GLU A 281 7.95 4.12 10.92
C GLU A 281 8.19 2.67 10.48
N VAL A 282 8.70 1.81 11.36
CA VAL A 282 8.86 0.37 11.05
C VAL A 282 7.52 -0.33 10.80
N PHE A 283 6.44 0.09 11.46
CA PHE A 283 5.11 -0.49 11.23
C PHE A 283 4.53 -0.10 9.86
N ASP A 284 4.83 1.12 9.39
CA ASP A 284 4.32 1.63 8.12
C ASP A 284 5.08 1.08 6.89
N GLU A 285 6.22 0.41 7.10
CA GLU A 285 7.06 -0.23 6.06
C GLU A 285 6.71 -1.71 5.83
#